data_AF-A0A8T4ZU95-F1
#
_entry.id   AF-A0A8T4ZU95-F1
#
_cell.length_a   1.000
_cell.length_b   1.000
_cell.length_c   1.000
_cell.angle_alpha   90.00
_cell.angle_beta   90.00
_cell.angle_gamma   90.00
#
_symmetry.space_group_name_H-M   'P 1'
#
loop_
_entity.id
_entity.type
_entity.pdbx_description
1 polymer ?
#
loop_
_entity_poly.entity_id
_entity_poly.type
_entity_poly.pdbx_seq_one_letter_code
_entity_poly.pdbx_strand_id
1 'polypeptide(L)'
;MVSVSTNDVRDVINVSSADIPDDKILKMVKRAEVTLELELGKEIDYNSCSDSEKEFITVLAAIYAICYLTGGSAVGLSFSIGDQNVSVLSKAPPLDVLQSELERILRNLKQPYVGSA
;
A
#
# COMPACT_ATOMS: atom_id res chain seq x y z
N MET A 1 6.62 -17.02 5.81
CA MET A 1 5.53 -16.39 5.05
C MET A 1 4.81 -15.45 6.00
N VAL A 2 4.53 -14.24 5.53
CA VAL A 2 3.94 -13.17 6.33
C VAL A 2 2.58 -12.82 5.74
N SER A 3 1.71 -12.27 6.58
CA SER A 3 0.38 -11.79 6.18
C SER A 3 0.24 -10.29 6.44
N VAL A 4 -0.52 -9.63 5.57
CA VAL A 4 -0.90 -8.22 5.71
C VAL A 4 -2.12 -8.15 6.63
N SER A 5 -1.97 -7.53 7.80
CA SER A 5 -3.12 -7.27 8.69
C SER A 5 -3.64 -5.85 8.50
N THR A 6 -4.93 -5.64 8.78
CA THR A 6 -5.51 -4.28 8.78
C THR A 6 -4.82 -3.35 9.77
N ASN A 7 -4.24 -3.92 10.83
CA ASN A 7 -3.48 -3.18 11.83
C ASN A 7 -2.11 -2.71 11.32
N ASP A 8 -1.40 -3.48 10.48
CA ASP A 8 -0.13 -3.03 9.86
C ASP A 8 -0.37 -1.75 9.04
N VAL A 9 -1.43 -1.73 8.23
CA VAL A 9 -1.77 -0.58 7.39
C VAL A 9 -2.10 0.65 8.25
N ARG A 10 -2.84 0.46 9.36
CA ARG A 10 -3.20 1.55 10.28
C ARG A 10 -2.00 2.14 10.99
N ASP A 11 -1.04 1.31 11.36
CA ASP A 11 0.19 1.72 12.03
C ASP A 11 1.02 2.65 11.12
N VAL A 12 1.16 2.29 9.84
CA VAL A 12 1.89 3.08 8.83
C VAL A 12 1.35 4.51 8.68
N ILE A 13 0.03 4.68 8.70
CA ILE A 13 -0.62 5.99 8.55
C ILE A 13 -0.99 6.63 9.88
N ASN A 14 -0.67 5.98 11.01
CA ASN A 14 -0.96 6.42 12.37
C ASN A 14 -2.43 6.83 12.56
N VAL A 15 -3.36 5.97 12.09
CA VAL A 15 -4.81 6.15 12.26
C VAL A 15 -5.43 5.05 13.10
N SER A 16 -6.61 5.32 13.64
CA SER A 16 -7.36 4.33 14.41
C SER A 16 -8.48 3.70 13.57
N SER A 17 -9.07 2.62 14.09
CA SER A 17 -10.26 1.98 13.50
C SER A 17 -11.48 2.91 13.40
N ALA A 18 -11.46 4.03 14.13
CA ALA A 18 -12.47 5.09 14.05
C ALA A 18 -12.40 5.90 12.74
N ASP A 19 -11.20 6.06 12.17
CA ASP A 19 -11.00 6.83 10.92
C ASP A 19 -11.37 5.98 9.69
N ILE A 20 -10.91 4.72 9.68
CA ILE A 20 -11.18 3.79 8.59
C ILE A 20 -11.60 2.42 9.16
N PRO A 21 -12.82 1.95 8.84
CA PRO A 21 -13.28 0.63 9.28
C PRO A 21 -12.49 -0.49 8.60
N ASP A 22 -12.35 -1.62 9.29
CA ASP A 22 -11.56 -2.78 8.84
C ASP A 22 -12.00 -3.31 7.48
N ASP A 23 -13.31 -3.28 7.21
CA ASP A 23 -13.87 -3.70 5.91
C ASP A 23 -13.31 -2.86 4.74
N LYS A 24 -13.07 -1.57 4.96
CA LYS A 24 -12.46 -0.69 3.94
C LYS A 24 -10.98 -0.97 3.77
N ILE A 25 -10.24 -1.14 4.86
CA ILE A 25 -8.81 -1.48 4.78
C ILE A 25 -8.64 -2.83 4.07
N LEU A 26 -9.46 -3.82 4.41
CA LEU A 26 -9.41 -5.13 3.75
C LEU A 26 -9.68 -5.03 2.24
N LYS A 27 -10.64 -4.19 1.82
CA LYS A 27 -10.86 -3.89 0.40
C LYS A 27 -9.66 -3.21 -0.26
N MET A 28 -8.99 -2.31 0.43
CA MET A 28 -7.77 -1.64 -0.05
C MET A 28 -6.60 -2.62 -0.20
N VAL A 29 -6.41 -3.51 0.78
CA VAL A 29 -5.41 -4.58 0.76
C VAL A 29 -5.65 -5.52 -0.43
N LYS A 30 -6.88 -6.02 -0.62
CA LYS A 30 -7.23 -6.86 -1.78
C LYS A 30 -6.99 -6.15 -3.11
N ARG A 31 -7.27 -4.85 -3.17
CA ARG A 31 -7.02 -4.06 -4.40
C ARG A 31 -5.53 -3.88 -4.67
N ALA A 32 -4.74 -3.71 -3.61
CA ALA A 32 -3.29 -3.60 -3.68
C ALA A 32 -2.65 -4.94 -4.09
N GLU A 33 -3.12 -6.05 -3.54
CA GLU A 33 -2.81 -7.41 -3.96
C GLU A 33 -3.06 -7.60 -5.46
N VAL A 34 -4.28 -7.38 -5.94
CA VAL A 34 -4.60 -7.49 -7.38
C VAL A 34 -3.72 -6.58 -8.24
N THR A 35 -3.36 -5.39 -7.76
CA THR A 35 -2.44 -4.51 -8.48
C THR A 35 -1.04 -5.14 -8.58
N LEU A 36 -0.53 -5.71 -7.49
CA LEU A 36 0.75 -6.39 -7.48
C LEU A 36 0.75 -7.65 -8.37
N GLU A 37 -0.34 -8.40 -8.36
CA GLU A 37 -0.54 -9.56 -9.24
C GLU A 37 -0.47 -9.18 -10.72
N LEU A 38 -1.17 -8.11 -11.10
CA LEU A 38 -1.16 -7.58 -12.47
C LEU A 38 0.24 -7.09 -12.88
N GLU A 39 0.97 -6.47 -11.96
CA GLU A 39 2.31 -5.96 -12.23
C GLU A 39 3.37 -7.07 -12.35
N LEU A 40 3.27 -8.13 -11.54
CA LEU A 40 4.21 -9.26 -11.54
C LEU A 40 3.78 -10.39 -12.49
N GLY A 41 2.53 -10.40 -12.95
CA GLY A 41 1.97 -11.46 -13.79
C GLY A 41 1.87 -12.81 -13.07
N LYS A 42 1.74 -12.81 -11.73
CA LYS A 42 1.63 -14.02 -10.91
C LYS A 42 0.58 -13.83 -9.82
N GLU A 43 -0.01 -14.93 -9.35
CA GLU A 43 -0.96 -14.91 -8.24
C GLU A 43 -0.22 -14.61 -6.93
N ILE A 44 -0.73 -13.65 -6.16
CA ILE A 44 -0.20 -13.20 -4.87
C ILE A 44 -1.32 -13.37 -3.87
N ASP A 45 -1.00 -13.96 -2.72
CA ASP A 45 -1.95 -14.07 -1.62
C ASP A 45 -1.49 -13.19 -0.45
N TYR A 46 -2.29 -12.19 -0.09
CA TYR A 46 -1.97 -11.26 1.02
C TYR A 46 -1.84 -11.95 2.39
N ASN A 47 -2.39 -13.16 2.54
CA ASN A 47 -2.30 -13.98 3.76
C ASN A 47 -1.04 -14.87 3.77
N SER A 48 -0.40 -15.08 2.63
CA SER A 48 0.79 -15.92 2.49
C SER A 48 1.78 -15.36 1.47
N CYS A 49 2.33 -14.19 1.77
CA CYS A 49 3.27 -13.48 0.90
C CYS A 49 4.69 -13.38 1.50
N SER A 50 5.64 -12.95 0.67
CA SER A 50 7.01 -12.64 1.05
C SER A 50 7.07 -11.29 1.78
N ASP A 51 8.13 -11.03 2.54
CA ASP A 51 8.30 -9.74 3.25
C ASP A 51 8.17 -8.54 2.31
N SER A 52 8.81 -8.60 1.13
CA SER A 52 8.72 -7.55 0.11
C SER A 52 7.31 -7.36 -0.47
N GLU A 53 6.55 -8.45 -0.62
CA GLU A 53 5.17 -8.41 -1.14
C GLU A 53 4.22 -7.84 -0.06
N LYS A 54 4.39 -8.27 1.19
CA LYS A 54 3.68 -7.71 2.34
C LYS A 54 3.94 -6.20 2.45
N GLU A 55 5.19 -5.76 2.35
CA GLU A 55 5.55 -4.35 2.45
C GLU A 55 4.91 -3.54 1.32
N PHE A 56 4.98 -4.03 0.08
CA PHE A 56 4.30 -3.40 -1.06
C PHE A 56 2.80 -3.23 -0.84
N ILE A 57 2.11 -4.30 -0.47
CA ILE A 57 0.65 -4.29 -0.26
C ILE A 57 0.29 -3.36 0.89
N THR A 58 1.08 -3.35 1.97
CA THR A 58 0.85 -2.50 3.14
C THR A 58 1.00 -1.02 2.78
N VAL A 59 2.07 -0.66 2.07
CA VAL A 59 2.34 0.71 1.61
C VAL A 59 1.26 1.17 0.63
N LEU A 60 0.88 0.34 -0.34
CA LEU A 60 -0.17 0.68 -1.31
C LEU A 60 -1.54 0.83 -0.65
N ALA A 61 -1.88 -0.05 0.30
CA ALA A 61 -3.10 0.07 1.08
C ALA A 61 -3.10 1.34 1.96
N ALA A 62 -1.95 1.72 2.52
CA ALA A 62 -1.77 2.96 3.26
C ALA A 62 -2.02 4.20 2.37
N ILE A 63 -1.49 4.20 1.14
CA ILE A 63 -1.75 5.26 0.16
C ILE A 63 -3.25 5.35 -0.16
N TYR A 64 -3.91 4.21 -0.41
CA TYR A 64 -5.35 4.18 -0.65
C TYR A 64 -6.16 4.71 0.53
N ALA A 65 -5.73 4.41 1.75
CA ALA A 65 -6.32 4.93 2.97
C ALA A 65 -6.15 6.45 3.08
N ILE A 66 -4.97 6.99 2.79
CA ILE A 66 -4.72 8.45 2.75
C ILE A 66 -5.58 9.12 1.67
N CYS A 67 -5.64 8.58 0.46
CA CYS A 67 -6.50 9.09 -0.60
C CYS A 67 -7.97 9.07 -0.18
N TYR A 68 -8.42 8.02 0.50
CA TYR A 68 -9.78 7.96 1.02
C TYR A 68 -10.06 9.03 2.08
N LEU A 69 -9.14 9.25 3.02
CA LEU A 69 -9.28 10.26 4.09
C LEU A 69 -9.25 11.69 3.56
N THR A 70 -8.48 11.93 2.51
CA THR A 70 -8.33 13.24 1.85
C THR A 70 -9.47 13.56 0.90
N GLY A 71 -10.40 12.63 0.66
CA GLY A 71 -11.38 12.75 -0.43
C GLY A 71 -10.74 12.73 -1.82
N GLY A 72 -9.51 12.24 -1.92
CA GLY A 72 -8.83 11.96 -3.16
C GLY A 72 -9.35 10.71 -3.86
N SER A 73 -8.67 10.32 -4.92
CA SER A 73 -9.04 9.14 -5.72
C SER A 73 -7.81 8.31 -6.01
N ALA A 74 -7.92 7.00 -5.85
CA ALA A 74 -6.82 6.08 -6.11
C ALA A 74 -7.30 4.84 -6.85
N VAL A 75 -6.60 4.51 -7.94
CA VAL A 75 -6.88 3.40 -8.85
C VAL A 75 -5.56 2.80 -9.33
N GLY A 76 -5.21 1.62 -8.79
CA GLY A 76 -3.94 0.96 -9.11
C GLY A 76 -2.75 1.76 -8.58
N LEU A 77 -1.73 1.92 -9.41
CA LEU A 77 -0.56 2.74 -9.08
C LEU A 77 -0.81 4.25 -9.27
N SER A 78 -1.97 4.64 -9.80
CA SER A 78 -2.36 6.04 -9.99
C SER A 78 -3.20 6.52 -8.82
N PHE A 79 -2.71 7.54 -8.11
CA PHE A 79 -3.42 8.13 -6.99
C PHE A 79 -3.31 9.65 -6.97
N SER A 80 -4.39 10.27 -6.56
CA SER A 80 -4.53 11.72 -6.39
C SER A 80 -5.02 11.99 -4.97
N ILE A 81 -4.35 12.91 -4.30
CA ILE A 81 -4.84 13.49 -3.05
C ILE A 81 -5.92 14.51 -3.39
N GLY A 82 -7.00 14.51 -2.62
CA GLY A 82 -8.04 15.53 -2.75
C GLY A 82 -7.63 16.78 -1.98
N ASP A 83 -7.92 16.77 -0.68
CA ASP A 83 -7.63 17.86 0.23
C ASP A 83 -6.32 17.60 1.00
N GLN A 84 -5.36 18.52 0.87
CA GLN A 84 -4.06 18.43 1.54
C GLN A 84 -4.10 18.97 3.00
N ASN A 85 -5.25 19.49 3.44
CA ASN A 85 -5.46 20.13 4.75
C ASN A 85 -5.91 19.14 5.84
N VAL A 86 -6.23 17.90 5.49
CA VAL A 86 -6.55 16.89 6.52
C VAL A 86 -5.35 16.65 7.44
N SER A 87 -5.57 16.78 8.75
CA SER A 87 -4.57 16.60 9.82
C SER A 87 -3.79 15.28 9.75
N VAL A 88 -4.32 14.28 9.06
CA VAL A 88 -3.69 12.97 8.81
C VAL A 88 -2.51 13.09 7.84
N LEU A 89 -2.59 14.00 6.86
CA LEU A 89 -1.50 14.24 5.91
C LEU A 89 -0.29 14.92 6.55
N SER A 90 -0.51 15.64 7.66
CA SER A 90 0.56 16.29 8.39
C SER A 90 1.37 15.30 9.25
N LYS A 91 0.84 14.09 9.50
CA LYS A 91 1.51 12.99 10.21
C LYS A 91 1.99 11.88 9.28
N ALA A 92 1.35 11.72 8.12
CA ALA A 92 1.78 10.75 7.12
C ALA A 92 3.03 11.23 6.38
N PRO A 93 3.94 10.33 5.98
CA PRO A 93 5.06 10.68 5.12
C PRO A 93 4.56 11.26 3.79
N PRO A 94 5.32 12.18 3.17
CA PRO A 94 4.95 12.76 1.89
C PRO A 94 4.77 11.65 0.84
N LEU A 95 3.73 11.76 0.02
CA LEU A 95 3.38 10.74 -0.96
C LEU A 95 4.45 10.49 -2.02
N ASP A 96 5.34 11.44 -2.23
CA ASP A 96 6.53 11.28 -3.08
C ASP A 96 7.48 10.20 -2.54
N VAL A 97 7.62 10.12 -1.20
CA VAL A 97 8.41 9.08 -0.52
C VAL A 97 7.71 7.73 -0.63
N LEU A 98 6.39 7.68 -0.41
CA LEU A 98 5.61 6.46 -0.56
C LEU A 98 5.61 5.96 -2.02
N GLN A 99 5.55 6.85 -3.02
CA GLN A 99 5.71 6.51 -4.45
C GLN A 99 7.08 5.93 -4.73
N SER A 100 8.14 6.62 -4.28
CA SER A 100 9.51 6.19 -4.49
C SER A 100 9.79 4.83 -3.85
N GLU A 101 9.26 4.59 -2.65
CA GLU A 101 9.38 3.30 -1.97
C GLU A 101 8.59 2.20 -2.69
N LEU A 102 7.34 2.48 -3.08
CA LEU A 102 6.50 1.57 -3.84
C LEU A 102 7.16 1.18 -5.17
N GLU A 103 7.68 2.14 -5.93
CA GLU A 103 8.45 1.88 -7.16
C GLU A 103 9.72 1.09 -6.89
N ARG A 104 10.44 1.38 -5.80
CA ARG A 104 11.66 0.66 -5.42
C ARG A 104 11.36 -0.81 -5.11
N ILE A 105 10.31 -1.07 -4.33
CA ILE A 105 9.87 -2.43 -4.00
C ILE A 105 9.38 -3.14 -5.27
N LEU A 106 8.59 -2.46 -6.10
CA LEU A 106 8.11 -3.02 -7.37
C LEU A 106 9.25 -3.40 -8.29
N ARG A 107 10.26 -2.54 -8.42
CA ARG A 107 11.47 -2.82 -9.20
C ARG A 107 12.25 -3.99 -8.62
N ASN A 108 12.37 -4.09 -7.29
CA ASN A 108 13.02 -5.23 -6.64
C ASN A 108 12.27 -6.54 -6.93
N LEU A 109 10.94 -6.52 -6.91
CA LEU A 109 10.09 -7.67 -7.23
C LEU A 109 10.08 -8.02 -8.72
N LYS A 110 10.14 -7.02 -9.61
CA LYS A 110 10.22 -7.20 -11.08
C LYS A 110 11.60 -7.62 -11.56
N GLN A 111 12.67 -7.25 -10.85
CA GLN A 111 13.99 -7.72 -11.21
C GLN A 111 14.03 -9.24 -11.01
N PRO A 112 14.37 -10.04 -12.04
CA PRO A 112 14.83 -11.39 -11.76
C PRO A 112 16.01 -11.23 -10.81
N TYR A 113 16.03 -11.98 -9.71
CA TYR A 113 17.16 -12.04 -8.80
C TYR A 113 18.43 -12.36 -9.62
N VAL A 114 19.12 -11.32 -10.09
CA VAL A 114 20.45 -11.43 -10.66
C VAL A 114 21.34 -11.40 -9.44
N GLY A 115 21.50 -12.58 -8.84
CA GLY A 115 22.42 -12.78 -7.74
C GLY A 115 23.75 -12.12 -8.10
N SER A 116 24.28 -11.35 -7.15
CA SER A 116 25.68 -10.97 -7.16
C SER A 116 26.50 -12.27 -7.30
N ALA A 117 27.05 -12.48 -8.50
CA ALA A 117 28.06 -13.50 -8.79
C ALA A 117 29.46 -12.93 -8.48
#